data_AF-A0A975PK65-F1
#
_entry.id   AF-A0A975PK65-F1
#
_cell.length_a   1.000
_cell.length_b   1.000
_cell.length_c   1.000
_cell.angle_alpha   90.00
_cell.angle_beta   90.00
_cell.angle_gamma   90.00
#
_symmetry.space_group_name_H-M   'P 1'
#
loop_
_entity.id
_entity.type
_entity.pdbx_description
1 polymer ?
#
loop_
_entity_poly.entity_id
_entity_poly.type
_entity_poly.pdbx_seq_one_letter_code
_entity_poly.pdbx_strand_id
1 'polypeptide(L)'
;MKNQKGFTLVELIVVIAILGILGAIAVPKFGGFKETAAEKADEATMDVIRNAVMIALANGDIEVTGEADGTITINTTEDPITFKEVNITTANGNKLEDIMTDLLGTKLKAQVTSKTGFTVTITKIGDVEVESNPL
;
A
#
# COMPACT_ATOMS: atom_id res chain seq x y z
N MET A 1 -33.95 -25.38 47.07
CA MET A 1 -34.63 -24.90 45.86
C MET A 1 -33.83 -23.72 45.32
N LYS A 2 -33.27 -23.83 44.11
CA LYS A 2 -32.45 -22.75 43.50
C LYS A 2 -33.40 -21.74 42.86
N ASN A 3 -33.39 -20.51 43.36
CA ASN A 3 -34.21 -19.42 42.86
C ASN A 3 -33.62 -18.93 41.52
N GLN A 4 -34.12 -19.46 40.40
CA GLN A 4 -33.73 -19.01 39.07
C GLN A 4 -34.43 -17.68 38.78
N LYS A 5 -33.73 -16.57 39.06
CA LYS A 5 -34.13 -15.25 38.57
C LYS A 5 -33.94 -15.24 37.05
N GLY A 6 -35.03 -15.45 36.32
CA GLY A 6 -35.05 -15.25 34.87
C GLY A 6 -34.88 -13.76 34.54
N PHE A 7 -34.13 -13.47 33.47
CA PHE A 7 -34.02 -12.12 32.91
C PHE A 7 -35.39 -11.61 32.50
N THR A 8 -35.70 -10.34 32.77
CA THR A 8 -36.96 -9.74 32.33
C THR A 8 -36.90 -9.41 30.84
N LEU A 9 -38.02 -9.54 30.13
CA LEU A 9 -38.11 -9.10 28.73
C LEU A 9 -37.76 -7.61 28.59
N VAL A 10 -38.14 -6.80 29.58
CA VAL A 10 -37.85 -5.36 29.62
C VAL A 10 -36.34 -5.08 29.62
N GLU A 11 -35.56 -5.83 30.41
CA GLU A 11 -34.09 -5.69 30.40
C GLU A 11 -33.51 -5.98 29.02
N LEU A 12 -34.01 -7.00 28.31
CA LEU A 12 -33.53 -7.32 26.97
C LEU A 12 -33.87 -6.21 25.95
N ILE A 13 -35.08 -5.64 26.04
CA ILE A 13 -35.55 -4.61 25.10
C ILE A 13 -34.74 -3.32 25.25
N VAL A 14 -34.40 -2.92 26.49
CA VAL A 14 -33.56 -1.75 26.74
C VAL A 14 -32.14 -1.96 26.21
N VAL A 15 -31.58 -3.16 26.36
CA VAL A 15 -30.23 -3.48 25.85
C VAL A 15 -30.16 -3.38 24.33
N ILE A 16 -31.10 -3.98 23.60
CA ILE A 16 -31.11 -3.88 22.13
C ILE A 16 -31.37 -2.45 21.64
N ALA A 17 -32.15 -1.66 22.38
CA ALA A 17 -32.36 -0.25 22.06
C ALA A 17 -31.06 0.56 22.17
N ILE A 18 -30.28 0.36 23.24
CA ILE A 18 -28.97 1.01 23.42
C ILE A 18 -27.98 0.53 22.36
N LEU A 19 -27.90 -0.79 22.09
CA LEU A 19 -27.05 -1.35 21.04
C LEU A 19 -27.40 -0.80 19.66
N GLY A 20 -28.69 -0.57 19.38
CA GLY A 20 -29.15 0.07 18.13
C GLY A 20 -28.63 1.50 17.96
N ILE A 21 -28.69 2.32 19.02
CA ILE A 21 -28.17 3.70 19.01
C ILE A 21 -26.64 3.71 18.80
N LEU A 22 -25.92 2.84 19.53
CA LEU A 22 -24.47 2.73 19.39
C LEU A 22 -24.07 2.24 17.98
N GLY A 23 -24.79 1.25 17.44
CA GLY A 23 -24.57 0.71 16.11
C GLY A 23 -24.76 1.76 15.02
N ALA A 24 -25.80 2.60 15.12
CA ALA A 24 -26.08 3.66 14.15
C ALA A 24 -24.94 4.69 14.02
N ILE A 25 -24.23 4.98 15.11
CA ILE A 25 -23.09 5.92 15.10
C ILE A 25 -21.78 5.22 14.68
N ALA A 26 -21.60 3.96 15.08
CA ALA A 26 -20.37 3.21 14.85
C ALA A 26 -20.17 2.81 13.38
N VAL A 27 -21.23 2.34 12.71
CA VAL A 27 -21.17 1.85 11.32
C VAL A 27 -20.62 2.90 10.32
N PRO A 28 -21.13 4.16 10.26
CA PRO A 28 -20.61 5.14 9.31
C PRO A 28 -19.16 5.54 9.59
N LYS A 29 -18.73 5.54 10.85
CA LYS A 29 -17.33 5.85 11.20
C LYS A 29 -16.36 4.76 10.76
N PHE A 30 -16.76 3.49 10.82
CA PHE A 30 -15.88 2.36 10.52
C PHE A 30 -15.47 2.29 9.03
N GLY A 31 -16.32 2.79 8.12
CA GLY A 31 -16.00 2.84 6.69
C GLY A 31 -14.81 3.75 6.36
N GLY A 32 -14.83 5.00 6.85
CA GLY A 32 -13.76 5.98 6.59
C GLY A 32 -12.43 5.62 7.24
N PHE A 33 -12.42 4.98 8.41
CA PHE A 33 -11.18 4.54 9.05
C PHE A 33 -10.40 3.51 8.23
N LYS A 34 -11.10 2.63 7.50
CA LYS A 34 -10.46 1.64 6.64
C LYS A 34 -9.76 2.30 5.44
N GLU A 35 -10.43 3.28 4.83
CA GLU A 35 -9.90 4.02 3.68
C GLU A 35 -8.69 4.87 4.07
N THR A 36 -8.80 5.66 5.15
CA THR A 36 -7.65 6.45 5.64
C THR A 36 -6.49 5.57 6.12
N ALA A 37 -6.76 4.39 6.67
CA ALA A 37 -5.70 3.44 7.03
C ALA A 37 -5.00 2.87 5.79
N ALA A 38 -5.75 2.58 4.72
CA ALA A 38 -5.18 2.13 3.46
C ALA A 38 -4.33 3.23 2.80
N GLU A 39 -4.84 4.46 2.73
CA GLU A 39 -4.10 5.62 2.18
C GLU A 39 -2.78 5.86 2.91
N LYS A 40 -2.77 5.80 4.25
CA LYS A 40 -1.54 5.92 5.05
C LYS A 40 -0.57 4.76 4.84
N ALA A 41 -1.08 3.56 4.58
CA ALA A 41 -0.24 2.40 4.28
C ALA A 41 0.39 2.53 2.88
N ASP A 42 -0.36 3.06 1.92
CA ASP A 42 0.14 3.36 0.58
C ASP A 42 1.20 4.47 0.63
N GLU A 43 0.98 5.56 1.38
CA GLU A 43 1.97 6.63 1.58
C GLU A 43 3.28 6.10 2.18
N ALA A 44 3.20 5.29 3.24
CA ALA A 44 4.37 4.65 3.83
C ALA A 44 5.09 3.72 2.82
N THR A 45 4.34 3.05 1.96
CA THR A 45 4.88 2.19 0.91
C THR A 45 5.60 3.03 -0.16
N MET A 46 5.05 4.19 -0.53
CA MET A 46 5.68 5.11 -1.49
C MET A 46 7.04 5.59 -1.00
N ASP A 47 7.18 5.88 0.30
CA ASP A 47 8.47 6.26 0.88
C ASP A 47 9.50 5.13 0.84
N VAL A 48 9.07 3.89 1.09
CA VAL A 48 9.93 2.71 0.96
C VAL A 48 10.38 2.53 -0.49
N ILE A 49 9.47 2.66 -1.46
CA ILE A 49 9.76 2.56 -2.89
C ILE A 49 10.72 3.66 -3.33
N ARG A 50 10.46 4.92 -2.93
CA ARG A 50 11.33 6.06 -3.24
C ARG A 50 12.75 5.82 -2.75
N ASN A 51 12.89 5.38 -1.50
CA ASN A 51 14.20 5.12 -0.90
C ASN A 51 14.96 4.00 -1.63
N ALA A 52 14.28 2.90 -1.99
CA ALA A 52 14.91 1.82 -2.75
C ALA A 52 15.38 2.29 -4.14
N VAL A 53 14.56 3.05 -4.86
CA VAL A 53 14.92 3.58 -6.18
C VAL A 53 16.08 4.57 -6.06
N MET A 54 16.10 5.43 -5.03
CA MET A 54 17.22 6.34 -4.78
C MET A 54 18.51 5.58 -4.46
N ILE A 55 18.44 4.48 -3.70
CA ILE A 55 19.60 3.61 -3.44
C ILE A 55 20.10 3.00 -4.75
N ALA A 56 19.20 2.47 -5.58
CA ALA A 56 19.56 1.89 -6.87
C ALA A 56 20.21 2.93 -7.82
N LEU A 57 19.71 4.17 -7.86
CA LEU A 57 20.32 5.27 -8.61
C LEU A 57 21.70 5.64 -8.04
N ALA A 58 21.82 5.74 -6.72
CA ALA A 58 23.06 6.14 -6.06
C ALA A 58 24.17 5.09 -6.21
N ASN A 59 23.81 3.81 -6.26
CA ASN A 59 24.73 2.71 -6.52
C ASN A 59 25.12 2.59 -8.01
N GLY A 60 24.41 3.31 -8.90
CA GLY A 60 24.54 3.14 -10.34
C GLY A 60 23.95 1.82 -10.85
N ASP A 61 23.07 1.18 -10.07
CA ASP A 61 22.39 -0.06 -10.47
C ASP A 61 21.31 0.20 -11.52
N ILE A 62 20.75 1.42 -11.55
CA ILE A 62 19.81 1.90 -12.56
C ILE A 62 20.24 3.27 -13.08
N GLU A 63 20.05 3.49 -14.38
CA GLU A 63 20.32 4.76 -15.05
C GLU A 63 19.17 5.13 -15.98
N VAL A 64 18.79 6.40 -16.00
CA VAL A 64 17.81 6.91 -16.97
C VAL A 64 18.49 7.08 -18.32
N THR A 65 17.90 6.50 -19.36
CA THR A 65 18.41 6.52 -20.72
C THR A 65 17.64 7.51 -21.59
N GLY A 66 18.36 8.21 -22.48
CA GLY A 66 17.76 9.14 -23.43
C GLY A 66 17.50 10.54 -22.86
N GLU A 67 16.60 11.29 -23.50
CA GLU A 67 16.26 12.67 -23.11
C GLU A 67 14.95 12.79 -22.32
N ALA A 68 14.21 11.70 -22.17
CA ALA A 68 12.96 11.63 -21.43
C ALA A 68 13.16 11.09 -20.02
N ASP A 69 12.17 11.30 -19.16
CA ASP A 69 12.17 10.74 -17.80
C ASP A 69 12.05 9.20 -17.84
N GLY A 70 12.69 8.55 -16.87
CA GLY A 70 12.61 7.11 -16.67
C GLY A 70 11.40 6.79 -15.80
N THR A 71 10.67 5.71 -16.10
CA THR A 71 9.55 5.29 -15.26
C THR A 71 9.62 3.82 -14.88
N ILE A 72 9.16 3.52 -13.66
CA ILE A 72 9.04 2.16 -13.12
C ILE A 72 7.61 1.98 -12.63
N THR A 73 6.89 1.03 -13.20
CA THR A 73 5.55 0.65 -12.76
C THR A 73 5.62 -0.63 -11.93
N ILE A 74 5.06 -0.58 -10.73
CA ILE A 74 5.04 -1.67 -9.74
C ILE A 74 3.59 -2.13 -9.59
N ASN A 75 3.29 -3.36 -10.02
CA ASN A 75 1.96 -3.95 -9.85
C ASN A 75 1.95 -4.90 -8.65
N THR A 76 1.20 -4.53 -7.62
CA THR A 76 1.14 -5.26 -6.34
C THR A 76 0.05 -6.33 -6.32
N THR A 77 -0.85 -6.31 -7.31
CA THR A 77 -1.97 -7.25 -7.46
C THR A 77 -1.57 -8.60 -8.04
N GLU A 78 -0.38 -8.69 -8.65
CA GLU A 78 0.15 -9.91 -9.26
C GLU A 78 1.00 -10.71 -8.25
N ASP A 79 1.09 -12.04 -8.43
CA ASP A 79 1.97 -12.92 -7.66
C ASP A 79 2.93 -13.70 -8.55
N PRO A 80 4.24 -13.34 -8.58
CA PRO A 80 4.94 -12.30 -7.79
C PRO A 80 4.60 -10.85 -8.21
N ILE A 81 4.99 -9.86 -7.40
CA ILE A 81 4.93 -8.44 -7.79
C ILE A 81 5.68 -8.27 -9.11
N THR A 82 5.11 -7.56 -10.06
CA THR A 82 5.77 -7.28 -11.34
C THR A 82 6.26 -5.84 -11.40
N PHE A 83 7.41 -5.67 -12.04
CA PHE A 83 8.06 -4.39 -12.26
C PHE A 83 8.19 -4.20 -13.77
N LYS A 84 7.76 -3.04 -14.27
CA LYS A 84 7.92 -2.67 -15.67
C LYS A 84 8.71 -1.38 -15.76
N GLU A 85 9.66 -1.32 -16.67
CA GLU A 85 10.51 -0.16 -16.88
C GLU A 85 10.27 0.49 -18.23
N VAL A 86 10.44 1.81 -18.27
CA VAL A 86 10.48 2.59 -19.51
C VAL A 86 11.65 3.56 -19.41
N ASN A 87 12.50 3.59 -20.44
CA ASN A 87 13.69 4.44 -20.52
C ASN A 87 14.69 4.27 -19.35
N ILE A 88 14.73 3.10 -18.71
CA ILE A 88 15.71 2.77 -17.68
C ILE A 88 16.62 1.66 -18.21
N THR A 89 17.91 1.77 -17.92
CA THR A 89 18.88 0.70 -18.07
C THR A 89 19.35 0.26 -16.70
N THR A 90 19.50 -1.04 -16.52
CA THR A 90 20.12 -1.62 -15.34
C THR A 90 21.61 -1.87 -15.59
N ALA A 91 22.44 -1.68 -14.58
CA ALA A 91 23.85 -2.04 -14.66
C ALA A 91 24.05 -3.56 -14.54
N ASN A 92 25.21 -4.03 -15.01
CA ASN A 92 25.71 -5.39 -14.80
C ASN A 92 24.84 -6.54 -15.39
N GLY A 93 23.86 -6.24 -16.23
CA GLY A 93 23.00 -7.25 -16.88
C GLY A 93 21.95 -7.89 -15.95
N ASN A 94 21.80 -7.36 -14.73
CA ASN A 94 20.75 -7.78 -13.80
C ASN A 94 19.39 -7.24 -14.28
N LYS A 95 18.31 -7.96 -14.02
CA LYS A 95 16.96 -7.44 -14.32
C LYS A 95 16.55 -6.43 -13.25
N LEU A 96 15.76 -5.43 -13.65
CA LEU A 96 15.20 -4.46 -12.70
C LEU A 96 14.36 -5.16 -11.62
N GLU A 97 13.62 -6.19 -12.00
CA GLU A 97 12.83 -7.02 -11.09
C GLU A 97 13.68 -7.60 -9.96
N ASP A 98 14.90 -8.06 -10.25
CA ASP A 98 15.80 -8.65 -9.26
C ASP A 98 16.34 -7.58 -8.32
N ILE A 99 16.77 -6.43 -8.85
CA ILE A 99 17.27 -5.28 -8.07
C ILE A 99 16.17 -4.76 -7.14
N MET A 100 14.97 -4.55 -7.68
CA MET A 100 13.84 -4.04 -6.90
C MET A 100 13.32 -5.05 -5.88
N THR A 101 13.35 -6.35 -6.20
CA THR A 101 12.96 -7.38 -5.24
C THR A 101 13.98 -7.52 -4.11
N ASP A 102 15.27 -7.34 -4.37
CA ASP A 102 16.31 -7.32 -3.33
C ASP A 102 16.16 -6.11 -2.39
N LEU A 103 15.92 -4.92 -2.95
CA LEU A 103 15.83 -3.68 -2.18
C LEU A 103 14.49 -3.52 -1.44
N LEU A 104 13.37 -3.93 -2.05
CA LEU A 104 12.02 -3.78 -1.48
C LEU A 104 11.60 -5.00 -0.66
N GLY A 105 12.17 -6.17 -0.96
CA GLY A 105 11.83 -7.44 -0.36
C GLY A 105 10.39 -7.89 -0.62
N THR A 106 10.05 -9.09 -0.12
CA THR A 106 8.69 -9.65 -0.21
C THR A 106 7.65 -8.93 0.67
N LYS A 107 8.08 -7.94 1.47
CA LYS A 107 7.23 -7.21 2.43
C LYS A 107 6.35 -6.13 1.79
N LEU A 108 6.60 -5.77 0.53
CA LEU A 108 5.80 -4.77 -0.17
C LEU A 108 4.32 -5.20 -0.27
N LYS A 109 4.05 -6.49 -0.56
CA LYS A 109 2.69 -7.06 -0.56
C LYS A 109 1.98 -7.00 0.79
N ALA A 110 2.73 -7.10 1.89
CA ALA A 110 2.15 -7.12 3.23
C ALA A 110 1.74 -5.71 3.70
N GLN A 111 2.33 -4.66 3.11
CA GLN A 111 2.02 -3.27 3.41
C GLN A 111 0.94 -2.70 2.48
N VAL A 112 0.88 -3.19 1.23
CA VAL A 112 -0.09 -2.74 0.25
C VAL A 112 -1.42 -3.48 0.47
N THR A 113 -2.38 -2.75 1.02
CA THR A 113 -3.64 -3.31 1.54
C THR A 113 -4.74 -3.30 0.47
N SER A 114 -4.52 -2.67 -0.68
CA SER A 114 -5.51 -2.50 -1.75
C SER A 114 -4.93 -2.84 -3.13
N LYS A 115 -5.79 -2.89 -4.16
CA LYS A 115 -5.34 -2.99 -5.56
C LYS A 115 -4.66 -1.67 -5.95
N THR A 116 -3.51 -1.37 -5.38
CA THR A 116 -2.77 -0.12 -5.61
C THR A 116 -1.42 -0.44 -6.23
N GLY A 117 -1.20 0.08 -7.42
CA GLY A 117 0.07 0.05 -8.12
C GLY A 117 0.83 1.32 -7.82
N PHE A 118 2.13 1.31 -8.08
CA PHE A 118 2.95 2.49 -7.89
C PHE A 118 3.67 2.80 -9.19
N THR A 119 3.65 4.07 -9.59
CA THR A 119 4.48 4.59 -10.67
C THR A 119 5.57 5.43 -10.05
N VAL A 120 6.81 5.05 -10.31
CA VAL A 120 7.99 5.84 -9.95
C VAL A 120 8.46 6.55 -11.20
N THR A 121 8.63 7.86 -11.13
CA THR A 121 9.21 8.70 -12.18
C THR A 121 10.55 9.21 -11.70
N ILE A 122 11.59 8.91 -12.47
CA ILE A 122 12.95 9.39 -12.24
C ILE A 122 13.20 10.48 -13.28
N THR A 123 13.28 11.72 -12.83
CA THR A 123 13.57 12.84 -13.72
C THR A 123 15.00 12.75 -14.23
N LYS A 124 15.27 13.34 -15.40
CA LYS A 124 16.65 13.45 -15.93
C LYS A 124 17.65 14.09 -14.95
N ILE A 125 17.16 14.87 -13.99
CA ILE A 125 17.97 15.59 -12.99
C ILE A 125 18.25 14.72 -11.75
N GLY A 126 17.70 13.49 -11.71
CA GLY A 126 17.87 12.53 -10.62
C GLY A 126 16.81 12.62 -9.53
N ASP A 127 15.77 13.45 -9.70
CA ASP A 127 14.67 13.51 -8.74
C ASP A 127 13.77 12.28 -8.88
N VAL A 128 13.35 11.71 -7.76
CA VAL A 128 12.48 10.53 -7.72
C VAL A 128 11.11 10.90 -7.17
N GLU A 129 10.12 10.86 -8.04
CA GLU A 129 8.71 11.01 -7.71
C GLU A 129 8.03 9.64 -7.68
N VAL A 130 7.14 9.43 -6.72
CA VAL A 130 6.37 8.18 -6.60
C VAL A 130 4.91 8.58 -6.51
N GLU A 131 4.06 7.92 -7.28
CA GLU A 131 2.62 8.11 -7.31
C GLU A 131 1.92 6.76 -7.07
N SER A 132 0.95 6.74 -6.17
CA SER A 132 0.05 5.60 -5.96
C SER A 132 -1.11 5.65 -6.94
N ASN A 133 -1.31 4.60 -7.71
CA ASN A 133 -2.37 4.48 -8.70
C ASN A 133 -3.32 3.34 -8.32
N PRO A 134 -4.66 3.56 -8.33
CA PRO A 134 -5.60 2.46 -8.22
C PRO A 134 -5.48 1.54 -9.45
N LEU A 135 -5.44 0.22 -9.21
CA LEU A 135 -5.35 -0.86 -10.21
C LEU A 135 -6.71 -1.52 -10.49
#